data_AF-A0A7Y4RGU1-F1
#
_entry.id   AF-A0A7Y4RGU1-F1
#
_cell.length_a   1.000
_cell.length_b   1.000
_cell.length_c   1.000
_cell.angle_alpha   90.00
_cell.angle_beta   90.00
_cell.angle_gamma   90.00
#
_symmetry.space_group_name_H-M   'P 1'
#
loop_
_entity.id
_entity.type
_entity.pdbx_description
1 polymer ?
#
loop_
_entity_poly.entity_id
_entity_poly.type
_entity_poly.pdbx_seq_one_letter_code
_entity_poly.pdbx_strand_id
1 'polypeptide(L)'
;MMKFQCVSCGAALDSTSGMVKCPYCGSMNQVAPIVLAESLRIETINDVASILIPKWTSLPTSITEVFSTGLDNQSSVSVHIVQGESDHISQNRNVGNFTFDGIPPAPRAKPRIQFTLEVGSDGRLIVTALNLETQKEQTFPAMQLEIIQR
;
A
#
# COMPACT_ATOMS: atom_id res chain seq x y z
N MET A 1 12.29 11.77 -7.96
CA MET A 1 11.18 12.08 -8.87
C MET A 1 11.65 11.80 -10.29
N MET A 2 11.17 10.70 -10.90
CA MET A 2 11.54 10.31 -12.26
C MET A 2 10.89 11.30 -13.23
N LYS A 3 11.69 12.10 -13.94
CA LYS A 3 11.18 13.10 -14.90
C LYS A 3 11.14 12.46 -16.28
N PHE A 4 9.94 12.32 -16.85
CA PHE A 4 9.78 11.86 -18.23
C PHE A 4 10.22 12.95 -19.20
N GLN A 5 10.80 12.57 -20.34
CA GLN A 5 11.20 13.51 -21.38
C GLN A 5 10.31 13.38 -22.61
N CYS A 6 9.93 14.52 -23.17
CA CYS A 6 9.24 14.60 -24.44
C CYS A 6 10.15 14.07 -25.56
N VAL A 7 9.66 13.09 -26.34
CA VAL A 7 10.44 12.46 -27.41
C VAL A 7 10.77 13.45 -28.53
N SER A 8 9.93 14.46 -28.74
CA SER A 8 10.11 15.44 -29.81
C SER A 8 11.06 16.59 -29.46
N CYS A 9 11.11 17.02 -28.19
CA CYS A 9 11.81 18.26 -27.82
C CYS A 9 12.63 18.16 -26.53
N GLY A 10 12.72 16.99 -25.90
CA GLY A 10 13.51 16.74 -24.69
C GLY A 10 13.00 17.39 -23.41
N ALA A 11 11.87 18.12 -23.46
CA ALA A 11 11.30 18.80 -22.29
C ALA A 11 10.83 17.81 -21.22
N ALA A 12 11.00 18.15 -19.95
CA ALA A 12 10.46 17.36 -18.85
C ALA A 12 8.92 17.38 -18.86
N LEU A 13 8.31 16.23 -18.57
CA LEU A 13 6.87 16.03 -18.47
C LEU A 13 6.53 15.63 -17.03
N ASP A 14 5.51 16.28 -16.47
CA ASP A 14 5.04 16.07 -15.09
C ASP A 14 3.82 15.12 -15.06
N SER A 15 3.98 13.91 -15.60
CA SER A 15 2.93 12.89 -15.54
C SER A 15 3.48 11.54 -15.10
N THR A 16 2.63 10.76 -14.44
CA THR A 16 2.95 9.42 -13.94
C THR A 16 2.39 8.30 -14.83
N SER A 17 1.50 8.62 -15.78
CA SER A 17 0.98 7.65 -16.77
C SER A 17 0.18 8.32 -17.90
N GLY A 18 -0.05 7.57 -18.98
CA GLY A 18 -1.04 7.91 -20.01
C GLY A 18 -0.52 8.83 -21.12
N MET A 19 -1.45 9.39 -21.89
CA MET A 19 -1.14 10.31 -22.98
C MET A 19 -1.04 11.75 -22.46
N VAL A 20 0.12 12.36 -22.65
CA VAL A 20 0.43 13.70 -22.14
C VAL A 20 0.83 14.58 -23.30
N LYS A 21 0.14 15.72 -23.42
CA LYS A 21 0.52 16.75 -24.39
C LYS A 21 1.69 17.55 -23.83
N CYS A 22 2.79 17.62 -24.59
CA CYS A 22 3.91 18.46 -24.22
C CYS A 22 3.51 19.94 -24.28
N PRO A 23 3.70 20.74 -23.22
CA PRO A 23 3.33 22.16 -23.21
C PRO A 23 4.21 23.01 -24.15
N TYR A 24 5.38 22.51 -24.56
CA TYR A 24 6.34 23.26 -25.39
C TYR A 24 6.15 23.04 -26.89
N CYS A 25 6.06 21.78 -27.35
CA CYS A 25 5.94 21.44 -28.77
C CYS A 25 4.56 20.90 -29.17
N GLY A 26 3.65 20.69 -28.22
CA GLY A 26 2.31 20.19 -28.48
C GLY A 26 2.23 18.71 -28.88
N SER A 27 3.36 18.00 -28.95
CA SER A 27 3.39 16.56 -29.26
C SER A 27 2.71 15.73 -28.17
N MET A 28 2.02 14.68 -28.59
CA MET A 28 1.44 13.68 -27.70
C MET A 28 2.53 12.67 -27.34
N ASN A 29 2.75 12.47 -26.05
CA ASN A 29 3.74 11.53 -25.52
C ASN A 29 3.02 10.45 -24.73
N GLN A 30 3.43 9.20 -24.91
CA GLN A 30 2.95 8.08 -24.08
C GLN A 30 3.89 7.90 -22.90
N VAL A 31 3.36 8.09 -21.70
CA VAL A 31 4.04 7.85 -20.43
C VAL A 31 3.60 6.49 -19.91
N ALA A 32 4.55 5.56 -19.79
CA ALA A 32 4.24 4.25 -19.26
C ALA A 32 3.93 4.32 -17.76
N PRO A 33 2.96 3.52 -17.27
CA PRO A 33 2.54 3.58 -15.88
C PRO A 33 3.63 3.05 -14.95
N ILE A 34 3.69 3.65 -13.76
CA ILE A 34 4.41 3.10 -12.62
C ILE A 34 3.54 2.00 -12.00
N VAL A 35 4.13 0.84 -11.75
CA VAL A 35 3.42 -0.33 -11.23
C VAL A 35 4.20 -1.00 -10.09
N LEU A 36 3.49 -1.75 -9.25
CA LEU A 36 4.13 -2.64 -8.27
C LEU A 36 4.91 -3.76 -8.98
N ALA A 37 6.15 -3.99 -8.54
CA ALA A 37 6.99 -5.05 -9.09
C ALA A 37 6.53 -6.45 -8.62
N GLU A 38 6.17 -6.53 -7.34
CA GLU A 38 5.71 -7.73 -6.64
C GLU A 38 4.44 -7.41 -5.86
N SER A 39 3.64 -8.43 -5.56
CA SER A 39 2.37 -8.27 -4.85
C SER A 39 2.61 -7.85 -3.40
N LEU A 40 1.75 -6.96 -2.90
CA LEU A 40 1.66 -6.65 -1.48
C LEU A 40 0.72 -7.64 -0.82
N ARG A 41 1.17 -8.27 0.25
CA ARG A 41 0.45 -9.34 0.96
C ARG A 41 0.36 -9.05 2.45
N ILE A 42 -0.66 -9.61 3.08
CA ILE A 42 -0.88 -9.53 4.52
C ILE A 42 -0.77 -10.91 5.16
N GLU A 43 -0.10 -10.97 6.30
CA GLU A 43 -0.08 -12.15 7.15
C GLU A 43 -1.48 -12.56 7.60
N THR A 44 -1.76 -13.84 7.42
CA THR A 44 -2.91 -14.54 7.97
C THR A 44 -2.42 -15.61 8.93
N ILE A 45 -3.31 -16.51 9.36
CA ILE A 45 -2.99 -17.53 10.35
C ILE A 45 -1.98 -18.55 9.77
N ASN A 46 -1.08 -19.08 10.61
CA ASN A 46 -0.09 -20.12 10.27
C ASN A 46 0.97 -19.72 9.23
N ASP A 47 1.56 -18.52 9.34
CA ASP A 47 2.63 -18.02 8.45
C ASP A 47 2.25 -17.93 6.96
N VAL A 48 0.94 -17.88 6.65
CA VAL A 48 0.42 -17.75 5.29
C VAL A 48 0.10 -16.30 4.98
N ALA A 49 0.53 -15.79 3.83
CA ALA A 49 0.25 -14.43 3.37
C ALA A 49 -0.84 -14.42 2.28
N SER A 50 -1.86 -13.60 2.43
CA SER A 50 -2.89 -13.37 1.40
C SER A 50 -2.60 -12.10 0.60
N ILE A 51 -2.88 -12.11 -0.70
CA ILE A 51 -2.65 -10.95 -1.58
C ILE A 51 -3.64 -9.83 -1.26
N LEU A 52 -3.12 -8.62 -0.98
CA LEU A 52 -3.91 -7.39 -0.85
C LEU A 52 -3.90 -6.59 -2.15
N ILE A 53 -2.71 -6.33 -2.68
CA ILE A 53 -2.54 -5.58 -3.93
C ILE A 53 -1.70 -6.45 -4.86
N PRO A 54 -2.24 -6.91 -6.00
CA PRO A 54 -1.49 -7.75 -6.91
C PRO A 54 -0.36 -6.97 -7.58
N LYS A 55 0.72 -7.66 -7.94
CA LYS A 55 1.77 -7.11 -8.80
C LYS A 55 1.20 -6.54 -10.10
N TRP A 56 1.94 -5.60 -10.67
CA TRP A 56 1.56 -4.80 -11.83
C TRP A 56 0.33 -3.90 -11.65
N THR A 57 -0.17 -3.74 -10.42
CA THR A 57 -1.16 -2.71 -10.12
C THR A 57 -0.55 -1.32 -10.35
N SER A 58 -1.25 -0.49 -11.11
CA SER A 58 -0.87 0.89 -11.38
C SER A 58 -0.90 1.74 -10.12
N LEU A 59 0.11 2.60 -9.97
CA LEU A 59 0.25 3.51 -8.85
C LEU A 59 -0.08 4.96 -9.25
N PRO A 60 -0.63 5.78 -8.33
CA PRO A 60 -0.95 5.47 -6.93
C PRO A 60 -2.18 4.59 -6.77
N THR A 61 -2.27 3.87 -5.65
CA THR A 61 -3.43 3.04 -5.31
C THR A 61 -3.68 3.04 -3.80
N SER A 62 -4.89 2.72 -3.37
CA SER A 62 -5.24 2.55 -1.96
C SER A 62 -6.19 1.38 -1.77
N ILE A 63 -6.01 0.65 -0.66
CA ILE A 63 -6.88 -0.44 -0.24
C ILE A 63 -7.19 -0.29 1.25
N THR A 64 -8.39 -0.68 1.63
CA THR A 64 -8.88 -0.59 2.99
C THR A 64 -9.45 -1.92 3.42
N GLU A 65 -8.95 -2.44 4.54
CA GLU A 65 -9.39 -3.70 5.12
C GLU A 65 -9.79 -3.51 6.58
N VAL A 66 -10.81 -4.24 7.04
CA VAL A 66 -11.31 -4.13 8.41
C VAL A 66 -10.98 -5.40 9.18
N PHE A 67 -10.22 -5.24 10.25
CA PHE A 67 -9.83 -6.31 11.16
C PHE A 67 -10.61 -6.24 12.48
N SER A 68 -10.65 -7.36 13.17
CA SER A 68 -11.24 -7.47 14.49
C SER A 68 -10.37 -8.30 15.42
N THR A 69 -10.68 -8.29 16.71
CA THR A 69 -9.94 -9.05 17.72
C THR A 69 -10.25 -10.54 17.63
N GLY A 70 -9.21 -11.37 17.74
CA GLY A 70 -9.34 -12.83 17.77
C GLY A 70 -9.68 -13.38 19.16
N LEU A 71 -9.36 -12.62 20.21
CA LEU A 71 -9.57 -12.99 21.62
C LEU A 71 -10.41 -11.94 22.36
N ASP A 72 -11.10 -12.38 23.41
CA ASP A 72 -11.85 -11.49 24.29
C ASP A 72 -10.92 -10.55 25.04
N ASN A 73 -11.32 -9.29 25.19
CA ASN A 73 -10.57 -8.23 25.86
C ASN A 73 -9.16 -7.98 25.30
N GLN A 74 -8.92 -8.37 24.05
CA GLN A 74 -7.68 -8.08 23.35
C GLN A 74 -7.51 -6.55 23.17
N SER A 75 -6.40 -6.02 23.66
CA SER A 75 -6.13 -4.56 23.72
C SER A 75 -5.44 -4.00 22.48
N SER A 76 -5.01 -4.85 21.55
CA SER A 76 -4.29 -4.44 20.34
C SER A 76 -4.51 -5.41 19.17
N VAL A 77 -4.41 -4.88 17.95
CA VAL A 77 -4.46 -5.65 16.70
C VAL A 77 -3.24 -5.30 15.87
N SER A 78 -2.52 -6.32 15.39
CA SER A 78 -1.35 -6.15 14.54
C SER A 78 -1.59 -6.72 13.15
N VAL A 79 -1.10 -6.02 12.13
CA VAL A 79 -1.06 -6.52 10.75
C VAL A 79 0.38 -6.52 10.26
N HIS A 80 0.82 -7.65 9.72
CA HIS A 80 2.14 -7.78 9.13
C HIS A 80 2.02 -7.80 7.62
N ILE A 81 2.72 -6.87 6.98
CA ILE A 81 2.71 -6.68 5.54
C ILE A 81 4.05 -7.15 4.98
N VAL A 82 3.97 -7.92 3.91
CA VAL A 82 5.10 -8.41 3.14
C VAL A 82 4.92 -8.09 1.66
N GLN A 83 6.03 -8.01 0.93
CA GLN A 83 6.06 -7.85 -0.51
C GLN A 83 6.69 -9.10 -1.12
N GLY A 84 6.01 -9.73 -2.08
CA GLY A 84 6.47 -10.95 -2.74
C GLY A 84 5.35 -11.81 -3.29
N GLU A 85 5.71 -12.95 -3.86
CA GLU A 85 4.80 -13.83 -4.62
C GLU A 85 4.55 -15.18 -3.94
N SER A 86 5.24 -15.48 -2.84
CA SER A 86 5.04 -16.73 -2.11
C SER A 86 3.87 -16.64 -1.14
N ASP A 87 3.19 -17.77 -0.93
CA ASP A 87 2.15 -17.89 0.09
C ASP A 87 2.75 -17.97 1.50
N HIS A 88 4.03 -18.32 1.65
CA HIS A 88 4.70 -18.36 2.94
C HIS A 88 5.42 -17.04 3.23
N ILE A 89 5.15 -16.47 4.39
CA ILE A 89 5.70 -15.16 4.82
C ILE A 89 7.22 -15.14 4.81
N SER A 90 7.87 -16.23 5.24
CA SER A 90 9.33 -16.34 5.31
C SER A 90 10.04 -16.27 3.95
N GLN A 91 9.31 -16.45 2.85
CA GLN A 91 9.83 -16.39 1.49
C GLN A 91 9.56 -15.05 0.80
N ASN A 92 8.87 -14.13 1.48
CA ASN A 92 8.60 -12.78 0.99
C ASN A 92 9.50 -11.76 1.70
N ARG A 93 9.65 -10.58 1.11
CA ARG A 93 10.34 -9.46 1.74
C ARG A 93 9.45 -8.84 2.81
N ASN A 94 9.96 -8.71 4.03
CA ASN A 94 9.27 -7.99 5.10
C ASN A 94 9.18 -6.49 4.76
N VAL A 95 7.97 -5.93 4.82
CA VAL A 95 7.73 -4.49 4.65
C VAL A 95 7.60 -3.82 6.01
N GLY A 96 6.80 -4.41 6.90
CA GLY A 96 6.62 -3.91 8.25
C GLY A 96 5.49 -4.59 9.01
N ASN A 97 5.49 -4.41 10.33
CA ASN A 97 4.42 -4.83 11.22
C ASN A 97 3.80 -3.59 11.87
N PHE A 98 2.48 -3.49 11.78
CA PHE A 98 1.71 -2.32 12.18
C PHE A 98 0.73 -2.71 13.29
N THR A 99 1.03 -2.27 14.51
CA THR A 99 0.21 -2.57 15.69
C THR A 99 -0.62 -1.36 16.10
N PHE A 100 -1.94 -1.53 16.11
CA PHE A 100 -2.88 -0.56 16.68
C PHE A 100 -3.19 -0.94 18.12
N ASP A 101 -2.82 -0.06 19.05
CA ASP A 101 -2.98 -0.27 20.49
C ASP A 101 -4.10 0.59 21.11
N GLY A 102 -4.56 0.19 22.29
CA GLY A 102 -5.55 0.93 23.07
C GLY A 102 -6.99 0.63 22.65
N ILE A 103 -7.25 -0.61 22.26
CA ILE A 103 -8.60 -1.13 22.04
C ILE A 103 -9.25 -1.35 23.42
N PRO A 104 -10.45 -0.77 23.69
CA PRO A 104 -11.18 -1.03 24.93
C PRO A 104 -11.53 -2.52 25.09
N PRO A 105 -11.57 -3.05 26.33
CA PRO A 105 -12.00 -4.43 26.57
C PRO A 105 -13.39 -4.70 25.99
N ALA A 106 -13.47 -5.64 25.06
CA ALA A 106 -14.70 -6.04 24.40
C ALA A 106 -14.62 -7.53 24.03
N PRO A 107 -15.76 -8.21 23.83
CA PRO A 107 -15.77 -9.56 23.27
C PRO A 107 -15.04 -9.61 21.92
N ARG A 108 -14.45 -10.76 21.59
CA ARG A 108 -13.83 -11.00 20.28
C ARG A 108 -14.78 -10.69 19.14
N ALA A 109 -14.23 -10.39 17.96
CA ALA A 109 -14.99 -10.04 16.75
C ALA A 109 -15.86 -8.76 16.84
N LYS A 110 -15.89 -8.07 17.99
CA LYS A 110 -16.67 -6.84 18.18
C LYS A 110 -15.89 -5.57 17.79
N PRO A 111 -14.68 -5.31 18.30
CA PRO A 111 -13.88 -4.16 17.88
C PRO A 111 -13.63 -4.18 16.37
N ARG A 112 -13.80 -3.04 15.69
CA ARG A 112 -13.52 -2.94 14.25
C ARG A 112 -12.42 -1.92 14.01
N ILE A 113 -11.28 -2.41 13.51
CA ILE A 113 -10.10 -1.61 13.26
C ILE A 113 -9.86 -1.64 11.76
N GLN A 114 -10.09 -0.50 11.13
CA GLN A 114 -9.88 -0.32 9.71
C GLN A 114 -8.41 0.03 9.47
N PHE A 115 -7.73 -0.74 8.62
CA PHE A 115 -6.41 -0.42 8.12
C PHE A 115 -6.53 0.03 6.66
N THR A 116 -6.12 1.27 6.39
CA THR A 116 -6.01 1.84 5.05
C THR A 116 -4.53 1.83 4.66
N LEU A 117 -4.23 1.21 3.52
CA LEU A 117 -2.89 1.16 2.93
C LEU A 117 -2.90 2.01 1.66
N GLU A 118 -2.09 3.06 1.65
CA GLU A 118 -1.96 3.98 0.52
C GLU A 118 -0.56 3.85 -0.06
N VAL A 119 -0.48 3.54 -1.36
CA VAL A 119 0.79 3.43 -2.08
C VAL A 119 0.91 4.60 -3.05
N GLY A 120 1.92 5.43 -2.81
CA GLY A 120 2.27 6.57 -3.65
C GLY A 120 2.90 6.17 -4.98
N SER A 121 2.92 7.10 -5.93
CA SER A 121 3.64 6.95 -7.22
C SER A 121 5.17 6.90 -7.06
N ASP A 122 5.68 7.27 -5.90
CA ASP A 122 7.09 7.14 -5.49
C ASP A 122 7.39 5.81 -4.76
N GLY A 123 6.38 4.96 -4.58
CA GLY A 123 6.50 3.68 -3.88
C GLY A 123 6.51 3.80 -2.35
N ARG A 124 6.19 4.97 -1.79
CA ARG A 124 5.97 5.09 -0.34
C ARG A 124 4.62 4.48 0.03
N LEU A 125 4.65 3.54 0.97
CA LEU A 125 3.47 2.97 1.61
C LEU A 125 3.18 3.74 2.90
N ILE A 126 2.00 4.32 2.99
CA ILE A 126 1.44 4.91 4.21
C ILE A 126 0.37 3.95 4.72
N VAL A 127 0.44 3.62 6.01
CA VAL A 127 -0.57 2.79 6.66
C VAL A 127 -1.23 3.61 7.75
N THR A 128 -2.56 3.61 7.74
CA THR A 128 -3.39 4.31 8.72
C THR A 128 -4.37 3.32 9.32
N ALA A 129 -4.41 3.25 10.65
CA ALA A 129 -5.38 2.47 11.39
C ALA A 129 -6.42 3.38 12.05
N LEU A 130 -7.69 3.01 11.94
CA LEU A 130 -8.82 3.72 12.55
C LEU A 130 -9.69 2.73 13.32
N ASN A 131 -9.88 2.97 14.62
CA ASN A 131 -10.90 2.27 15.38
C ASN A 131 -12.27 2.91 15.10
N LEU A 132 -13.18 2.14 14.51
CA LEU A 132 -14.49 2.64 14.09
C LEU A 132 -15.43 2.97 15.27
N GLU A 133 -15.20 2.41 16.45
CA GLU A 133 -16.01 2.69 17.64
C GLU A 133 -15.54 3.95 18.37
N THR A 134 -14.23 4.07 18.59
CA THR A 134 -13.65 5.19 19.35
C THR A 134 -13.24 6.37 18.49
N GLN A 135 -13.23 6.20 17.16
CA GLN A 135 -12.69 7.17 16.19
C GLN A 135 -11.21 7.52 16.43
N LYS A 136 -10.50 6.70 17.19
CA LYS A 136 -9.06 6.85 17.41
C LYS A 136 -8.33 6.42 16.14
N GLU A 137 -7.56 7.34 15.57
CA GLU A 137 -6.71 7.12 14.40
C GLU A 137 -5.24 7.01 14.81
N GLN A 138 -4.47 6.21 14.07
CA GLN A 138 -3.03 6.07 14.20
C GLN A 138 -2.41 5.87 12.82
N THR A 139 -1.57 6.82 12.40
CA THR A 139 -0.76 6.70 11.18
C THR A 139 0.64 6.18 11.53
N PHE A 140 1.11 5.21 10.76
CA PHE A 140 2.42 4.61 10.94
C PHE A 140 3.50 5.29 10.08
N PRO A 141 4.79 5.15 10.45
CA PRO A 141 5.89 5.61 9.60
C PRO A 141 5.80 5.00 8.20
N ALA A 142 6.06 5.82 7.19
CA ALA A 142 6.01 5.39 5.81
C ALA A 142 7.11 4.35 5.51
N MET A 143 6.74 3.29 4.78
CA MET A 143 7.65 2.25 4.33
C MET A 143 7.95 2.41 2.83
N GLN A 144 9.10 1.90 2.37
CA GLN A 144 9.47 1.96 0.95
C GLN A 144 9.25 0.61 0.27
N LEU A 145 8.38 0.61 -0.75
CA LEU A 145 8.11 -0.53 -1.60
C LEU A 145 9.01 -0.52 -2.85
N GLU A 146 9.20 -1.71 -3.42
CA GLU A 146 9.78 -1.86 -4.75
C GLU A 146 8.72 -1.67 -5.83
N ILE A 147 9.02 -0.75 -6.75
CA ILE A 147 8.16 -0.35 -7.87
C ILE A 147 9.00 -0.34 -9.15
N ILE A 148 8.34 -0.51 -10.29
CA ILE A 148 8.97 -0.41 -11.60
C ILE A 148 8.15 0.48 -12.52
N GLN A 149 8.83 1.10 -13.47
CA GLN A 149 8.18 1.74 -14.60
C GLN A 149 8.19 0.75 -15.75
N ARG A 150 7.01 0.49 -16.34
CA ARG A 150 6.89 -0.46 -17.45
C ARG A 150 7.13 0.19 -18.81
#